data_AF-A0A7Z8VNH6-F1
#
_entry.id   AF-A0A7Z8VNH6-F1
#
_cell.length_a   1.000
_cell.length_b   1.000
_cell.length_c   1.000
_cell.angle_alpha   90.00
_cell.angle_beta   90.00
_cell.angle_gamma   90.00
#
_symmetry.space_group_name_H-M   'P 1'
#
loop_
_entity.id
_entity.type
_entity.pdbx_description
1 polymer ?
#
loop_
_entity_poly.entity_id
_entity_poly.type
_entity_poly.pdbx_seq_one_letter_code
_entity_poly.pdbx_strand_id
1 'polypeptide(L)'
;MKSLPETLPDETNALQKMVLDYQSTVDQLQEKLKWYEEQFCLFQHQRFGASSEKCPDQMELFNEAESILDSLKQDDSDLEETISYQRKKPGRKPLSKHIPREVVRYELPEAERVCECGHALHEAGEDKSEQLEI
;
A
#
# COMPACT_ATOMS: atom_id res chain seq x y z
N MET A 1 -13.72 -20.79 -31.01
CA MET A 1 -12.33 -21.00 -31.48
C MET A 1 -12.31 -20.66 -32.97
N LYS A 2 -11.60 -19.62 -33.41
CA LYS A 2 -11.44 -19.37 -34.86
C LYS A 2 -10.59 -20.52 -35.41
N SER A 3 -11.16 -21.29 -36.33
CA SER A 3 -10.48 -22.39 -37.01
C SER A 3 -9.29 -21.85 -37.80
N LEU A 4 -8.13 -22.51 -37.69
CA LEU A 4 -6.98 -22.22 -38.52
C LEU A 4 -7.30 -22.60 -39.97
N PRO A 5 -6.92 -21.78 -40.97
CA PRO A 5 -7.02 -22.20 -42.35
C PRO A 5 -6.10 -23.41 -42.57
N GLU A 6 -6.64 -24.52 -43.09
CA GLU A 6 -5.93 -25.77 -43.33
C GLU A 6 -4.92 -25.69 -44.49
N THR A 7 -4.98 -24.64 -45.30
CA THR A 7 -4.12 -24.45 -46.48
C THR A 7 -3.62 -23.01 -46.59
N LEU A 8 -2.36 -22.87 -46.98
CA LEU A 8 -1.72 -21.58 -47.27
C LEU A 8 -2.06 -21.15 -48.70
N PRO A 9 -2.28 -19.85 -48.96
CA PRO A 9 -2.38 -19.34 -50.33
C PRO A 9 -1.07 -19.56 -51.09
N ASP A 10 -1.13 -20.00 -52.36
CA ASP A 10 0.07 -20.15 -53.21
C ASP A 10 0.59 -18.81 -53.76
N GLU A 11 -0.23 -17.76 -53.70
CA GLU A 11 0.13 -16.42 -54.18
C GLU A 11 1.10 -15.72 -53.23
N THR A 12 2.27 -15.34 -53.73
CA THR A 12 3.35 -14.70 -52.94
C THR A 12 2.90 -13.42 -52.24
N ASN A 13 2.08 -12.60 -52.90
CA ASN A 13 1.53 -11.37 -52.33
C ASN A 13 0.53 -11.64 -51.20
N ALA A 14 -0.25 -12.72 -51.29
CA ALA A 14 -1.21 -13.10 -50.26
C ALA A 14 -0.47 -13.63 -49.02
N LEU A 15 0.57 -14.44 -49.22
CA LEU A 15 1.47 -14.90 -48.17
C LEU A 15 2.16 -13.74 -47.43
N GLN A 16 2.71 -12.76 -48.16
CA GLN A 16 3.36 -11.60 -47.54
C GLN A 16 2.41 -10.79 -46.65
N LYS A 17 1.17 -10.54 -47.11
CA LYS A 17 0.15 -9.86 -46.31
C LYS A 17 -0.18 -10.64 -45.05
N MET A 18 -0.42 -11.94 -45.18
CA MET A 18 -0.73 -12.81 -44.05
C MET A 18 0.40 -12.81 -43.02
N VAL A 19 1.68 -12.88 -43.45
CA VAL A 19 2.83 -12.80 -42.53
C VAL A 19 2.86 -11.48 -41.77
N LEU A 20 2.64 -10.34 -42.44
CA LEU A 20 2.60 -9.03 -41.79
C LEU A 20 1.45 -8.92 -40.79
N ASP A 21 0.26 -9.41 -41.15
CA ASP A 21 -0.90 -9.45 -40.27
C ASP A 21 -0.61 -10.32 -39.04
N TYR A 22 -0.03 -11.51 -39.23
CA TYR A 22 0.37 -12.38 -38.13
C TYR A 22 1.40 -11.73 -37.22
N GLN A 23 2.44 -11.10 -37.77
CA GLN A 23 3.44 -10.36 -37.00
C GLN A 23 2.77 -9.28 -36.13
N SER A 24 1.90 -8.47 -36.72
CA SER A 24 1.14 -7.46 -35.97
C SER A 24 0.29 -8.07 -34.86
N THR A 25 -0.37 -9.20 -35.11
CA THR A 25 -1.16 -9.87 -34.07
C THR A 25 -0.29 -10.44 -32.95
N VAL A 26 0.89 -10.99 -33.28
CA VAL A 26 1.83 -11.52 -32.30
C VAL A 26 2.34 -10.40 -31.41
N ASP A 27 2.72 -9.27 -31.99
CA ASP A 27 3.20 -8.10 -31.25
C ASP A 27 2.13 -7.60 -30.27
N GLN A 28 0.88 -7.46 -30.74
CA GLN A 28 -0.25 -7.05 -29.89
C GLN A 28 -0.52 -8.04 -28.74
N LEU A 29 -0.37 -9.34 -28.98
CA LEU A 29 -0.55 -10.37 -27.96
C LEU A 29 0.60 -10.36 -26.95
N GLN A 30 1.83 -10.15 -27.41
CA GLN A 30 3.01 -10.02 -26.55
C GLN A 30 2.92 -8.81 -25.62
N GLU A 31 2.48 -7.65 -26.14
CA GLU A 31 2.25 -6.46 -25.32
C GLU A 31 1.20 -6.71 -24.25
N LYS A 32 0.08 -7.36 -24.61
CA LYS A 32 -0.95 -7.73 -23.64
C LYS A 32 -0.45 -8.69 -22.57
N LEU A 33 0.31 -9.71 -22.97
CA LEU A 33 0.89 -10.67 -22.02
C LEU A 33 1.80 -9.95 -21.02
N LYS A 34 2.72 -9.11 -21.51
CA LYS A 34 3.59 -8.32 -20.66
C LYS A 34 2.79 -7.44 -19.69
N TRP A 35 1.75 -6.78 -20.19
CA TRP A 35 0.88 -5.95 -19.36
C TRP A 35 0.20 -6.78 -18.25
N TYR A 36 -0.35 -7.94 -18.57
CA TYR A 36 -0.98 -8.82 -17.57
C TYR A 36 0.02 -9.37 -16.56
N GLU A 37 1.24 -9.70 -16.97
CA GLU A 37 2.31 -10.13 -16.07
C GLU A 37 2.69 -9.04 -15.07
N GLU A 38 2.84 -7.79 -15.54
CA GLU A 38 3.10 -6.63 -14.68
C GLU A 38 1.96 -6.42 -13.67
N GLN A 39 0.71 -6.45 -14.13
CA GLN A 39 -0.45 -6.34 -13.23
C GLN A 39 -0.49 -7.48 -12.20
N PHE A 40 -0.20 -8.71 -12.63
CA PHE A 40 -0.18 -9.86 -11.73
C PHE A 40 0.90 -9.73 -10.65
N CYS A 41 2.11 -9.31 -11.02
CA CYS A 41 3.19 -9.02 -10.08
C CYS A 41 2.80 -7.92 -9.09
N LEU A 42 2.18 -6.83 -9.57
CA LEU A 42 1.70 -5.75 -8.72
C LEU A 42 0.65 -6.23 -7.71
N PHE A 43 -0.35 -7.00 -8.16
CA PHE A 43 -1.39 -7.52 -7.27
C PHE A 43 -0.83 -8.54 -6.26
N GLN A 44 0.11 -9.39 -6.67
CA GLN A 44 0.81 -10.27 -5.72
C GLN A 44 1.56 -9.46 -4.66
N HIS A 45 2.29 -8.43 -5.07
CA HIS A 45 3.01 -7.57 -4.15
C HIS A 45 2.05 -6.81 -3.22
N GLN A 46 0.91 -6.33 -3.72
CA GLN A 46 -0.08 -5.65 -2.89
C GLN A 46 -0.73 -6.61 -1.87
N ARG A 47 -0.98 -7.86 -2.25
CA ARG A 47 -1.68 -8.83 -1.40
C ARG A 47 -0.77 -9.55 -0.41
N PHE A 48 0.47 -9.80 -0.80
CA PHE A 48 1.42 -10.64 -0.05
C PHE A 48 2.75 -9.95 0.26
N GLY A 49 3.02 -8.80 -0.34
CA GLY A 49 4.23 -8.01 -0.05
C GLY A 49 4.20 -7.40 1.34
N ALA A 50 5.39 -7.14 1.87
CA ALA A 50 5.51 -6.46 3.15
C ALA A 50 4.93 -5.04 3.04
N SER A 51 4.01 -4.69 3.95
CA SER A 51 3.47 -3.33 4.05
C SER A 51 4.47 -2.32 4.63
N SER A 52 5.69 -2.76 4.92
CA SER A 52 6.75 -1.95 5.49
C SER A 52 7.73 -1.60 4.40
N GLU A 53 8.00 -0.31 4.18
CA GLU A 53 9.01 0.19 3.24
C GLU A 53 10.46 -0.08 3.70
N LYS A 54 10.66 -1.05 4.60
CA LYS A 54 11.98 -1.37 5.14
C LYS A 54 12.85 -1.97 4.05
N CYS A 55 13.70 -1.14 3.47
CA CYS A 55 14.80 -1.58 2.63
C CYS A 55 16.04 -1.79 3.52
N PRO A 56 16.76 -2.92 3.40
CA PRO A 56 17.96 -3.20 4.20
C PRO A 56 18.98 -2.05 4.16
N ASP A 57 19.18 -1.46 2.99
CA ASP A 57 20.20 -0.42 2.76
C ASP A 57 19.70 0.99 3.12
N GLN A 58 18.39 1.17 3.40
CA GLN A 58 17.84 2.50 3.72
C GLN A 58 18.31 3.01 5.09
N MET A 59 18.64 2.11 6.02
CA MET A 59 19.15 2.50 7.33
C MET A 59 20.54 3.12 7.23
N GLU A 60 21.36 2.72 6.27
CA GLU A 60 22.73 3.24 6.11
C GLU A 60 22.76 4.67 5.54
N LEU A 61 21.69 5.13 4.88
CA LEU A 61 21.59 6.47 4.28
C LEU A 61 21.69 7.62 5.28
N PHE A 62 21.37 7.39 6.55
CA PHE A 62 21.34 8.44 7.59
C PHE A 62 22.34 8.20 8.72
N ASN A 63 23.14 7.14 8.63
CA ASN A 63 24.06 6.73 9.70
C ASN A 63 25.49 7.27 9.48
N GLU A 64 25.67 8.34 8.69
CA GLU A 64 26.99 8.92 8.41
C GLU A 64 27.72 9.35 9.69
N ALA A 65 27.03 10.02 10.62
CA ALA A 65 27.62 10.47 11.88
C ALA A 65 27.98 9.31 12.83
N GLU A 66 27.16 8.25 12.85
CA GLU A 66 27.41 7.04 13.65
C GLU A 66 28.57 6.25 13.07
N SER A 67 28.66 6.12 11.75
CA SER A 67 29.80 5.49 11.05
C SER A 67 31.12 6.22 11.32
N ILE A 68 31.11 7.55 11.35
CA ILE A 68 32.27 8.36 11.75
C ILE A 68 32.64 8.09 13.21
N LEU A 69 31.66 8.06 14.12
CA LEU A 69 31.91 7.78 15.54
C LEU A 69 32.43 6.36 15.76
N ASP A 70 31.89 5.35 15.09
CA ASP A 70 32.34 3.95 15.23
C ASP A 70 33.74 3.74 14.66
N SER A 71 34.10 4.46 13.59
CA SER A 71 35.48 4.51 13.08
C SER A 71 36.46 5.13 14.09
N LEU A 72 35.98 6.04 14.95
CA LEU A 72 36.76 6.69 16.01
C LEU A 72 36.77 5.92 17.34
N LYS A 73 35.82 5.01 17.56
CA LYS A 73 35.64 4.23 18.80
C LYS A 73 36.42 2.92 18.84
N GLN A 74 37.18 2.57 17.80
CA GLN A 74 37.99 1.34 17.78
C GLN A 74 39.03 1.23 18.92
N ASP A 75 39.22 2.27 19.73
CA ASP A 75 40.17 2.30 20.86
C ASP A 75 39.55 2.10 22.26
N ASP A 76 38.22 2.07 22.43
CA ASP A 76 37.60 1.88 23.76
C ASP A 76 36.89 0.52 23.87
N SER A 77 37.51 -0.37 24.65
CA SER A 77 37.04 -1.72 24.93
C SER A 77 35.65 -1.75 25.57
N ASP A 78 34.75 -2.44 24.89
CA ASP A 78 33.54 -3.15 25.32
C ASP A 78 33.29 -3.24 26.83
N LEU A 79 32.41 -2.37 27.33
CA LEU A 79 31.57 -2.67 28.49
C LEU A 79 30.12 -2.78 28.01
N GLU A 80 29.75 -3.98 27.55
CA GLU A 80 28.37 -4.30 27.17
C GLU A 80 27.48 -4.40 28.40
N GLU A 81 26.87 -3.28 28.81
CA GLU A 81 25.76 -3.31 29.75
C GLU A 81 24.48 -3.75 29.03
N THR A 82 24.07 -5.00 29.24
CA THR A 82 22.83 -5.54 28.69
C THR A 82 21.62 -4.94 29.41
N ILE A 83 21.10 -3.82 28.90
CA ILE A 83 19.87 -3.21 29.41
C ILE A 83 18.65 -3.98 28.86
N SER A 84 18.06 -4.85 29.68
CA SER A 84 16.77 -5.46 29.35
C SER A 84 15.64 -4.45 29.61
N TYR A 85 14.86 -4.11 28.59
CA TYR A 85 13.62 -3.35 28.75
C TYR A 85 12.46 -4.10 28.10
N GLN A 86 11.31 -4.10 28.76
CA GLN A 86 10.09 -4.66 28.22
C GLN A 86 9.41 -3.62 27.34
N ARG A 87 9.35 -3.88 26.02
CA ARG A 87 8.58 -3.05 25.09
C ARG A 87 7.09 -3.20 25.37
N LYS A 88 6.46 -2.14 25.88
CA LYS A 88 5.00 -1.98 25.82
C LYS A 88 4.63 -1.53 24.41
N LYS A 89 3.54 -2.09 23.85
CA LYS A 89 3.01 -1.65 22.56
C LYS A 89 2.76 -0.14 22.61
N PRO A 90 3.24 0.65 21.65
CA PRO A 90 2.99 2.08 21.62
C PRO A 90 1.49 2.31 21.39
N GLY A 91 0.77 2.60 22.46
CA GLY A 91 -0.61 3.10 22.40
C GLY A 91 -0.60 4.62 22.33
N ARG A 92 -1.60 5.20 21.67
CA ARG A 92 -1.82 6.65 21.67
C ARG A 92 -1.98 7.12 23.12
N LYS A 93 -1.10 8.01 23.58
CA LYS A 93 -1.30 8.69 24.87
C LYS A 93 -2.45 9.70 24.71
N PRO A 94 -3.39 9.77 25.66
CA PRO A 94 -4.46 10.76 25.60
C PRO A 94 -3.88 12.18 25.68
N LEU A 95 -4.61 13.15 25.10
CA LEU A 95 -4.22 14.56 25.21
C LEU A 95 -4.29 15.04 26.65
N SER A 96 -3.41 15.97 27.02
CA SER A 96 -3.36 16.54 28.37
C SER A 96 -4.73 17.07 28.81
N LYS A 97 -5.07 16.86 30.09
CA LYS A 97 -6.33 17.34 30.69
C LYS A 97 -6.39 18.87 30.81
N HIS A 98 -5.23 19.54 30.73
CA HIS A 98 -5.11 20.99 30.87
C HIS A 98 -5.40 21.76 29.58
N ILE A 99 -5.45 21.08 28.43
CA ILE A 99 -5.77 21.70 27.15
C ILE A 99 -7.31 21.87 27.08
N PRO A 100 -7.81 23.08 26.74
CA PRO A 100 -9.24 23.28 26.54
C PRO A 100 -9.76 22.37 25.43
N ARG A 101 -10.93 21.76 25.64
CA ARG A 101 -11.58 20.85 24.69
C ARG A 101 -12.83 21.51 24.13
N GLU A 102 -12.91 21.59 22.81
CA GLU A 102 -14.15 21.91 22.11
C GLU A 102 -14.82 20.60 21.66
N VAL A 103 -16.11 20.45 21.94
CA VAL A 103 -16.88 19.23 21.60
C VAL A 103 -17.77 19.52 20.41
N VAL A 104 -17.42 18.96 19.25
CA VAL A 104 -18.27 19.01 18.05
C VAL A 104 -19.03 17.69 17.94
N ARG A 105 -20.36 17.75 18.00
CA ARG A 105 -21.24 16.59 17.81
C ARG A 105 -21.82 16.59 16.40
N TYR A 106 -21.64 15.48 15.69
CA TYR A 106 -22.25 15.23 14.40
C TYR A 106 -23.45 14.32 14.59
N GLU A 107 -24.65 14.89 14.57
CA GLU A 107 -25.91 14.16 14.74
C GLU A 107 -26.78 14.34 13.48
N LEU A 108 -27.69 13.40 13.22
CA LEU A 108 -28.66 13.56 12.14
C LEU A 108 -29.56 14.79 12.38
N PRO A 109 -30.04 15.47 11.33
CA PRO A 109 -31.10 16.46 11.46
C PRO A 109 -32.35 15.87 12.12
N GLU A 110 -33.12 16.68 12.86
CA GLU A 110 -34.32 16.20 13.59
C GLU A 110 -35.33 15.49 12.68
N ALA A 111 -35.46 15.94 11.43
CA ALA A 111 -36.34 15.34 10.43
C ALA A 111 -35.96 13.90 10.04
N GLU A 112 -34.69 13.53 10.21
CA GLU A 112 -34.13 12.21 9.86
C GLU A 112 -34.01 11.30 11.09
N ARG A 113 -34.29 11.79 12.30
CA ARG A 113 -34.28 11.00 13.55
C ARG A 113 -35.56 10.19 13.76
N VAL A 114 -36.23 9.80 12.68
CA VAL A 114 -37.49 9.05 12.70
C VAL A 114 -37.31 7.74 11.94
N CYS A 115 -37.63 6.62 12.59
CA CYS A 115 -37.63 5.31 11.96
C CYS A 115 -38.79 5.19 10.97
N GLU A 116 -38.66 4.31 9.97
CA GLU A 116 -39.74 4.00 9.02
C GLU A 116 -41.04 3.53 9.69
N CYS A 117 -40.95 3.01 10.92
CA CYS A 117 -42.12 2.65 11.75
C CYS A 117 -42.75 3.83 12.52
N GLY A 118 -42.29 5.06 12.28
CA GLY A 118 -42.83 6.29 12.88
C GLY A 118 -42.38 6.60 14.31
N HIS A 119 -41.43 5.83 14.86
CA HIS A 119 -40.89 6.05 16.20
C HIS A 119 -39.57 6.82 16.15
N ALA A 120 -39.25 7.56 17.22
CA ALA A 120 -37.97 8.26 17.34
C ALA A 120 -36.80 7.26 17.41
N LEU A 121 -35.74 7.53 16.65
CA LEU A 121 -34.50 6.76 16.74
C LEU A 121 -33.80 7.01 18.08
N HIS A 122 -33.25 5.96 18.68
CA HIS A 122 -32.43 6.06 19.89
C HIS A 122 -30.95 6.03 19.51
N GLU A 123 -30.11 6.69 20.32
CA GLU A 123 -28.66 6.70 20.13
C GLU A 123 -28.08 5.30 20.38
N ALA A 124 -27.35 4.77 19.41
CA ALA A 124 -26.74 3.44 19.48
C ALA A 124 -25.24 3.53 19.16
N GLY A 125 -24.41 3.47 20.20
CA GLY A 125 -22.96 3.59 20.08
C GLY A 125 -22.49 5.03 19.87
N GLU A 126 -21.31 5.37 20.39
CA GLU A 126 -20.70 6.69 20.24
C GLU A 126 -19.20 6.49 19.91
N ASP A 127 -18.79 6.94 18.74
CA ASP A 127 -17.38 7.00 18.36
C ASP A 127 -16.80 8.39 18.69
N LYS A 128 -15.72 8.41 19.48
CA LYS A 128 -15.04 9.63 19.93
C LYS A 128 -13.64 9.72 19.36
N SER A 129 -13.32 10.85 18.75
CA SER A 129 -11.94 11.18 18.34
C SER A 129 -11.53 12.55 18.88
N GLU A 130 -10.36 12.64 19.50
CA GLU A 130 -9.73 13.92 19.87
C GLU A 130 -8.74 14.35 18.77
N GLN A 131 -8.72 15.64 18.40
CA GLN A 131 -7.74 16.25 17.49
C GLN A 131 -7.13 17.49 18.16
N LEU A 132 -5.84 17.74 17.89
CA LEU A 132 -5.16 18.98 18.30
C LEU A 132 -5.18 19.95 17.11
N GLU A 133 -5.68 21.16 17.33
CA GLU A 133 -5.50 22.27 16.39
C GLU A 133 -4.13 22.92 16.67
N ILE A 134 -3.31 23.09 15.62
CA ILE A 134 -1.94 23.63 15.69
C ILE A 134 -1.92 25.03 15.10
#